data_AF-A0A2U1B1I3-F1
#
_entry.id   AF-A0A2U1B1I3-F1
#
_cell.length_a   1.000
_cell.length_b   1.000
_cell.length_c   1.000
_cell.angle_alpha   90.00
_cell.angle_beta   90.00
_cell.angle_gamma   90.00
#
_symmetry.space_group_name_H-M   'P 1'
#
loop_
_entity.id
_entity.type
_entity.pdbx_description
1 polymer ?
#
loop_
_entity_poly.entity_id
_entity_poly.type
_entity_poly.pdbx_seq_one_letter_code
_entity_poly.pdbx_strand_id
1 'polypeptide(L)'
;MQDLVCSSDLRWMRALKAVAWFFIVTGIFGVLATIWSAVFYDRLVLDFGNLLNLFAGYGLLRLRRGWRLYLLVYLWITVPGGGILLALFPWLPLDQAYRNWHWLLFGGLLLIELLLASCLVVLLQPRVKALFRTDINRLGCRANQENQEW
;
A
#
# COMPACT_ATOMS: atom_id res chain seq x y z
N MET A 1 -17.76 22.21 -17.48
CA MET A 1 -16.43 21.98 -16.85
C MET A 1 -16.52 21.35 -15.46
N GLN A 2 -17.57 21.58 -14.67
CA GLN A 2 -17.74 20.97 -13.34
C GLN A 2 -17.94 19.44 -13.39
N ASP A 3 -18.61 18.90 -14.41
CA ASP A 3 -18.81 17.43 -14.55
C ASP A 3 -17.52 16.63 -14.83
N LEU A 4 -16.57 17.24 -15.54
CA LEU A 4 -15.25 16.66 -15.80
C LEU A 4 -14.39 16.60 -14.53
N VAL A 5 -14.52 17.60 -13.65
CA VAL A 5 -13.83 17.63 -12.35
C VAL A 5 -14.41 16.54 -11.44
N CYS A 6 -15.73 16.43 -11.37
CA CYS A 6 -16.43 15.41 -10.57
C CYS A 6 -16.08 13.98 -11.01
N SER A 7 -16.05 13.70 -12.34
CA SER A 7 -15.67 12.37 -12.85
C SER A 7 -14.19 12.02 -12.60
N SER A 8 -13.31 13.02 -12.57
CA SER A 8 -11.89 12.82 -12.30
C SER A 8 -11.64 12.51 -10.82
N ASP A 9 -12.31 13.20 -9.90
CA ASP A 9 -12.18 12.94 -8.46
C ASP A 9 -12.74 11.55 -8.08
N LEU A 10 -13.81 11.11 -8.75
CA LEU A 10 -14.39 9.78 -8.57
C LEU A 10 -13.47 8.65 -9.05
N ARG A 11 -12.64 8.91 -10.08
CA ARG A 11 -11.58 7.97 -10.53
C ARG A 11 -10.47 7.87 -9.50
N TRP A 12 -9.98 8.99 -8.96
CA TRP A 12 -8.94 9.00 -7.93
C TRP A 12 -9.40 8.37 -6.62
N MET A 13 -10.67 8.56 -6.25
CA MET A 13 -11.26 7.91 -5.10
C MET A 13 -11.37 6.39 -5.27
N ARG A 14 -11.69 5.91 -6.49
CA ARG A 14 -11.65 4.47 -6.81
C ARG A 14 -10.22 3.93 -6.81
N ALA A 15 -9.26 4.66 -7.38
CA ALA A 15 -7.84 4.27 -7.36
C ALA A 15 -7.31 4.17 -5.91
N LEU A 16 -7.64 5.12 -5.05
CA LEU A 16 -7.26 5.08 -3.64
C LEU A 16 -7.88 3.88 -2.91
N LYS A 17 -9.15 3.56 -3.18
CA LYS A 17 -9.80 2.35 -2.65
C LYS A 17 -9.11 1.07 -3.13
N ALA A 18 -8.71 1.02 -4.41
CA ALA A 18 -7.98 -0.13 -4.95
C ALA A 18 -6.62 -0.30 -4.26
N VAL A 19 -5.86 0.78 -4.08
CA VAL A 19 -4.61 0.77 -3.31
C VAL A 19 -4.86 0.29 -1.88
N ALA A 20 -5.87 0.83 -1.21
CA ALA A 20 -6.20 0.42 0.16
C ALA A 20 -6.53 -1.07 0.26
N TRP A 21 -7.35 -1.59 -0.65
CA TRP A 21 -7.68 -3.01 -0.72
C TRP A 21 -6.46 -3.88 -1.04
N PHE A 22 -5.57 -3.44 -1.92
CA PHE A 22 -4.32 -4.12 -2.20
C PHE A 22 -3.48 -4.33 -0.93
N PHE A 23 -3.31 -3.29 -0.10
CA PHE A 23 -2.59 -3.39 1.18
C PHE A 23 -3.30 -4.28 2.22
N ILE A 24 -4.63 -4.26 2.26
CA ILE A 24 -5.41 -5.13 3.14
C ILE A 24 -5.24 -6.60 2.73
N VAL A 25 -5.43 -6.91 1.45
CA VAL A 25 -5.34 -8.27 0.93
C VAL A 25 -3.93 -8.82 1.12
N THR A 26 -2.90 -8.05 0.74
CA THR A 26 -1.50 -8.46 0.93
C THR A 26 -1.16 -8.66 2.41
N GLY A 27 -1.64 -7.79 3.31
CA GLY A 27 -1.49 -7.97 4.75
C GLY A 27 -2.15 -9.25 5.27
N ILE A 28 -3.38 -9.55 4.83
CA ILE A 28 -4.10 -10.79 5.20
C ILE A 28 -3.33 -12.02 4.72
N PHE A 29 -2.89 -12.04 3.45
CA PHE A 29 -2.11 -13.14 2.90
C PHE A 29 -0.78 -13.32 3.65
N GLY A 30 -0.11 -12.22 4.02
CA GLY A 30 1.11 -12.27 4.83
C GLY A 30 0.88 -12.87 6.21
N VAL A 31 -0.20 -12.47 6.90
CA VAL A 31 -0.59 -13.07 8.19
C VAL A 31 -0.92 -14.55 8.03
N LEU A 32 -1.70 -14.93 7.02
CA LEU A 32 -2.00 -16.34 6.74
C LEU A 32 -0.74 -17.16 6.44
N ALA A 33 0.22 -16.60 5.70
CA ALA A 33 1.50 -17.23 5.43
C ALA A 33 2.32 -17.44 6.72
N THR A 34 2.31 -16.48 7.65
CA THR A 34 2.97 -16.64 8.97
C THR A 34 2.28 -17.69 9.85
N ILE A 35 0.95 -17.78 9.81
CA ILE A 35 0.21 -18.83 10.51
C ILE A 35 0.54 -20.19 9.91
N TRP A 36 0.54 -20.30 8.58
CA TRP A 36 0.92 -21.52 7.89
C TRP A 36 2.35 -21.93 8.23
N SER A 37 3.31 -20.99 8.23
CA SER A 37 4.70 -21.32 8.59
C SER A 37 4.81 -21.78 10.04
N ALA A 38 4.05 -21.19 10.96
CA ALA A 38 4.03 -21.60 12.35
C ALA A 38 3.48 -23.02 12.53
N VAL A 39 2.40 -23.38 11.81
CA VAL A 39 1.78 -24.70 11.89
C VAL A 39 2.67 -25.80 11.31
N PHE A 40 3.36 -25.54 10.20
CA PHE A 40 4.11 -26.58 9.48
C PHE A 40 5.61 -26.63 9.81
N TYR A 41 6.19 -25.55 10.34
CA TYR A 41 7.63 -25.45 10.60
C TYR A 41 7.97 -25.09 12.06
N ASP A 42 6.98 -25.05 12.96
CA ASP A 42 7.14 -24.71 14.40
C ASP A 42 7.87 -23.38 14.67
N ARG A 43 7.88 -22.48 13.68
CA ARG A 43 8.50 -21.16 13.77
C ARG A 43 7.44 -20.08 13.66
N LEU A 44 7.06 -19.52 14.81
CA LEU A 44 6.21 -18.35 14.88
C LEU A 44 7.07 -17.08 14.71
N VAL A 45 7.20 -16.61 13.47
CA VAL A 45 7.80 -15.30 13.17
C VAL A 45 6.66 -14.32 12.88
N LEU A 46 6.34 -13.50 13.86
CA LEU A 46 5.36 -12.42 13.70
C LEU A 46 5.98 -11.27 12.91
N ASP A 47 5.57 -11.15 11.65
CA ASP A 47 5.95 -10.01 10.82
C ASP A 47 5.02 -8.83 11.09
N PHE A 48 5.49 -7.91 11.96
CA PHE A 48 4.80 -6.67 12.26
C PHE A 48 4.56 -5.79 11.02
N GLY A 49 5.35 -5.95 9.96
CA GLY A 49 5.16 -5.27 8.68
C GLY A 49 3.84 -5.65 8.02
N ASN A 50 3.45 -6.93 8.07
CA ASN A 50 2.19 -7.41 7.49
C ASN A 50 0.96 -6.86 8.26
N LEU A 51 1.06 -6.77 9.58
CA LEU A 51 0.03 -6.14 10.42
C LEU A 51 -0.07 -4.63 10.12
N LEU A 52 1.06 -3.95 10.01
CA LEU A 52 1.11 -2.53 9.65
C LEU A 52 0.51 -2.26 8.27
N ASN A 53 0.73 -3.13 7.29
CA ASN A 53 0.12 -3.02 5.95
C ASN A 53 -1.42 -3.10 6.03
N LEU A 54 -1.96 -4.00 6.86
CA LEU A 54 -3.38 -4.11 7.14
C LEU A 54 -3.95 -2.82 7.76
N PHE A 55 -3.31 -2.31 8.81
CA PHE A 55 -3.74 -1.06 9.46
C PHE A 55 -3.62 0.14 8.53
N ALA A 56 -2.60 0.17 7.68
CA ALA A 56 -2.36 1.28 6.79
C ALA A 56 -3.32 1.28 5.59
N GLY A 57 -3.70 0.10 5.07
CA GLY A 57 -4.79 -0.04 4.11
C GLY A 57 -6.13 0.42 4.70
N TYR A 58 -6.44 0.04 5.94
CA TYR A 58 -7.63 0.52 6.65
C TYR A 58 -7.59 2.03 6.92
N GLY A 59 -6.41 2.55 7.30
CA GLY A 59 -6.16 3.97 7.51
C GLY A 59 -6.32 4.81 6.25
N LEU A 60 -5.99 4.24 5.08
CA LEU A 60 -6.26 4.83 3.78
C LEU A 60 -7.76 4.95 3.48
N LEU A 61 -8.55 3.90 3.78
CA LEU A 61 -10.01 3.92 3.59
C LEU A 61 -10.68 4.99 4.47
N ARG A 62 -10.14 5.22 5.67
CA ARG A 62 -10.60 6.27 6.59
C ARG A 62 -10.01 7.65 6.28
N LEU A 63 -9.35 7.83 5.13
CA LEU A 63 -8.75 9.11 4.69
C LEU A 63 -7.86 9.78 5.75
N ARG A 64 -7.19 8.98 6.60
CA ARG A 64 -6.34 9.52 7.67
C ARG A 64 -4.97 9.91 7.10
N ARG A 65 -4.61 11.18 7.29
CA ARG A 65 -3.38 11.78 6.76
C ARG A 65 -2.09 11.10 7.25
N GLY A 66 -2.06 10.68 8.51
CA GLY A 66 -0.92 9.98 9.10
C GLY A 66 -0.62 8.65 8.41
N TRP A 67 -1.65 7.85 8.13
CA TRP A 67 -1.50 6.57 7.44
C TRP A 67 -1.06 6.73 5.99
N ARG A 68 -1.51 7.80 5.31
CA ARG A 68 -1.00 8.15 3.98
C ARG A 68 0.50 8.48 4.00
N LEU A 69 0.95 9.28 4.98
CA LEU A 69 2.36 9.64 5.10
C LEU A 69 3.21 8.40 5.41
N TYR A 70 2.74 7.54 6.33
CA TYR A 70 3.36 6.26 6.62
C TYR A 70 3.51 5.40 5.35
N LEU A 71 2.44 5.21 4.58
CA LEU A 71 2.49 4.43 3.33
C LEU A 71 3.46 5.02 2.32
N LEU A 72 3.50 6.36 2.21
CA LEU A 72 4.42 7.05 1.32
C LEU A 72 5.87 6.76 1.71
N VAL A 73 6.21 6.88 3.00
CA VAL A 73 7.56 6.57 3.51
C VAL A 73 7.90 5.09 3.30
N TYR A 74 6.97 4.20 3.62
CA TYR A 74 7.13 2.76 3.43
C TYR A 74 7.41 2.41 1.96
N LEU A 75 6.58 2.93 1.03
CA LEU A 75 6.76 2.74 -0.41
C LEU A 75 8.05 3.38 -0.93
N TRP A 76 8.46 4.51 -0.35
CA TRP A 76 9.71 5.18 -0.71
C TRP A 76 10.95 4.34 -0.38
N ILE A 77 10.89 3.49 0.65
CA ILE A 77 12.01 2.62 1.03
C ILE A 77 11.93 1.29 0.29
N THR A 78 10.72 0.72 0.21
CA THR A 78 10.50 -0.61 -0.38
C THR A 78 10.68 -0.63 -1.90
N VAL A 79 10.26 0.40 -2.64
CA VAL A 79 10.40 0.42 -4.11
C VAL A 79 11.86 0.52 -4.58
N PRO A 80 12.72 1.38 -4.00
CA PRO A 80 14.15 1.36 -4.34
C PRO A 80 14.82 0.06 -3.87
N GLY A 81 14.46 -0.45 -2.69
CA GLY A 81 15.00 -1.70 -2.15
C GLY A 81 14.66 -2.90 -3.03
N GLY A 82 13.40 -3.02 -3.46
CA GLY A 82 12.92 -4.06 -4.37
C GLY A 82 13.54 -3.93 -5.75
N GLY A 83 13.67 -2.71 -6.28
CA GLY A 83 14.40 -2.44 -7.52
C GLY A 83 15.88 -2.89 -7.49
N ILE A 84 16.60 -2.62 -6.39
CA ILE A 84 17.98 -3.09 -6.20
C ILE A 84 18.02 -4.63 -6.14
N LEU A 85 17.10 -5.22 -5.38
CA LEU A 85 17.01 -6.68 -5.26
C LEU A 85 16.75 -7.33 -6.63
N LEU A 86 15.83 -6.77 -7.43
CA LEU A 86 15.54 -7.19 -8.80
C LEU A 86 16.73 -7.02 -9.74
N ALA A 87 17.53 -5.96 -9.59
CA ALA A 87 18.73 -5.77 -10.40
C ALA A 87 19.81 -6.83 -10.09
N LEU A 88 19.90 -7.24 -8.83
CA LEU A 88 20.84 -8.27 -8.36
C LEU A 88 20.32 -9.69 -8.58
N PHE A 89 19.00 -9.87 -8.68
CA PHE A 89 18.36 -11.19 -8.75
C PHE A 89 18.86 -12.09 -9.89
N PRO A 90 19.07 -11.60 -11.13
CA PRO A 90 19.58 -12.41 -12.25
C PRO A 90 21.03 -12.86 -12.08
N TRP A 91 21.79 -12.20 -11.20
CA TRP A 91 23.22 -12.46 -10.98
C TRP A 91 23.47 -13.42 -9.82
N LEU A 92 22.43 -13.82 -9.08
CA LEU A 92 22.56 -14.76 -7.97
C LEU A 92 22.82 -16.18 -8.49
N PRO A 93 23.91 -16.85 -8.04
CA PRO A 93 24.18 -18.23 -8.42
C PRO A 93 23.14 -19.14 -7.77
N LEU A 94 22.19 -19.63 -8.57
CA LEU A 94 21.15 -20.56 -8.13
C LEU A 94 21.44 -21.97 -8.60
N ASP A 95 21.18 -22.93 -7.70
CA ASP A 95 21.24 -24.35 -7.98
C ASP A 95 20.34 -24.74 -9.16
N GLN A 96 20.76 -25.78 -9.88
CA GLN A 96 20.13 -26.22 -11.11
C GLN A 96 18.65 -26.61 -10.94
N ALA A 97 18.25 -27.05 -9.74
CA ALA A 97 16.85 -27.32 -9.36
C ALA A 97 15.95 -26.07 -9.33
N TYR A 98 16.54 -24.90 -9.04
CA TYR A 98 15.81 -23.62 -8.95
C TYR A 98 15.80 -22.83 -10.25
N ARG A 99 16.58 -23.23 -11.26
CA ARG A 99 16.72 -22.49 -12.53
C ARG A 99 15.41 -22.36 -13.32
N ASN A 100 14.55 -23.39 -13.31
CA ASN A 100 13.23 -23.33 -13.96
C ASN A 100 12.24 -22.43 -13.22
N TRP A 101 12.30 -22.41 -11.89
CA TRP A 101 11.46 -21.54 -11.06
C TRP A 101 12.00 -20.12 -11.01
N HIS A 102 13.27 -19.91 -11.31
CA HIS A 102 13.95 -18.62 -11.19
C HIS A 102 13.28 -17.53 -12.02
N TRP A 103 12.98 -17.79 -13.30
CA TRP A 103 12.31 -16.81 -14.17
C TRP A 103 10.87 -16.54 -13.74
N LEU A 104 10.18 -17.54 -13.20
CA LEU A 104 8.82 -17.38 -12.69
C LEU A 104 8.81 -16.54 -11.41
N LEU A 105 9.74 -16.79 -10.49
CA LEU A 105 9.95 -15.99 -9.28
C LEU A 105 10.37 -14.56 -9.63
N PHE A 106 11.28 -14.39 -10.59
CA PHE A 106 11.69 -13.07 -11.07
C PHE A 106 10.51 -12.30 -11.68
N GLY A 107 9.71 -12.94 -12.54
CA GLY A 107 8.51 -12.34 -13.11
C GLY A 107 7.48 -11.95 -12.04
N GLY A 108 7.29 -12.80 -11.03
CA GLY A 108 6.42 -12.51 -9.88
C GLY A 108 6.90 -11.32 -9.05
N LEU A 109 8.20 -11.28 -8.73
CA LEU A 109 8.82 -10.15 -8.02
C LEU A 109 8.69 -8.86 -8.82
N LEU A 110 8.93 -8.89 -10.12
CA LEU A 110 8.80 -7.73 -11.01
C LEU A 110 7.37 -7.21 -11.06
N LEU A 111 6.37 -8.11 -11.13
CA LEU A 111 4.96 -7.74 -11.10
C LEU A 111 4.59 -7.05 -9.78
N ILE A 112 5.01 -7.60 -8.64
CA ILE A 112 4.76 -7.02 -7.31
C ILE A 112 5.40 -5.64 -7.22
N GLU A 113 6.63 -5.49 -7.71
CA GLU A 113 7.36 -4.22 -7.70
C GLU A 113 6.66 -3.14 -8.54
N LEU A 114 6.19 -3.50 -9.74
CA LEU A 114 5.41 -2.59 -10.57
C LEU A 114 4.11 -2.17 -9.89
N LEU A 115 3.45 -3.09 -9.18
CA LEU A 115 2.24 -2.77 -8.40
C LEU A 115 2.54 -1.81 -7.25
N LEU A 116 3.64 -2.01 -6.51
CA LEU A 116 4.08 -1.11 -5.44
C LEU A 116 4.44 0.28 -5.99
N ALA A 117 5.19 0.34 -7.08
CA ALA A 117 5.50 1.59 -7.77
C ALA A 117 4.23 2.32 -8.24
N SER A 118 3.24 1.58 -8.77
CA SER A 118 1.96 2.16 -9.16
C SER A 118 1.19 2.74 -7.97
N CYS A 119 1.21 2.06 -6.81
CA CYS A 119 0.61 2.56 -5.57
C CYS A 119 1.28 3.86 -5.12
N LEU A 120 2.62 3.92 -5.19
CA LEU A 120 3.41 5.10 -4.86
C LEU A 120 3.01 6.29 -5.74
N VAL A 121 2.92 6.08 -7.06
CA VAL A 121 2.49 7.12 -8.02
C VAL A 121 1.09 7.63 -7.67
N VAL A 122 0.13 6.75 -7.40
CA VAL A 122 -1.24 7.15 -7.02
C VAL A 122 -1.23 7.98 -5.73
N LEU A 123 -0.45 7.58 -4.73
CA LEU A 123 -0.36 8.29 -3.44
C LEU A 123 0.32 9.66 -3.54
N LEU A 124 1.23 9.85 -4.50
CA LEU A 124 1.92 11.11 -4.79
C LEU A 124 1.02 12.14 -5.49
N GLN A 125 -0.05 11.71 -6.16
CA GLN A 125 -0.89 12.62 -6.95
C GLN A 125 -1.49 13.75 -6.09
N PRO A 126 -1.44 15.01 -6.58
CA PRO A 126 -1.95 16.17 -5.85
C PRO A 126 -3.47 16.10 -5.65
N ARG A 127 -4.19 15.42 -6.55
CA ARG A 127 -5.64 15.15 -6.44
C ARG A 127 -5.95 14.24 -5.25
N VAL A 128 -5.16 13.17 -5.07
CA VAL A 128 -5.27 12.31 -3.89
C VAL A 128 -4.93 13.13 -2.64
N LYS A 129 -3.90 13.99 -2.67
CA LYS A 129 -3.60 14.90 -1.55
C LYS A 129 -4.75 15.81 -1.16
N ALA A 130 -5.54 16.29 -2.13
CA ALA A 130 -6.69 17.13 -1.89
C ALA A 130 -7.82 16.38 -1.15
N LEU A 131 -8.07 15.11 -1.49
CA LEU A 131 -9.08 14.27 -0.82
C LEU A 131 -8.83 14.12 0.69
N PHE A 132 -7.56 14.01 1.10
CA PHE A 132 -7.19 13.94 2.53
C PHE A 132 -7.23 15.31 3.24
N ARG A 133 -7.31 16.42 2.49
CA ARG A 133 -7.42 17.79 3.05
C ARG A 133 -8.88 18.17 3.29
N THR A 134 -9.80 17.73 2.42
CA THR A 134 -11.23 18.05 2.51
C THR A 134 -11.94 17.48 3.75
N ASP A 135 -11.47 16.34 4.27
CA ASP A 135 -12.03 15.75 5.51
C ASP A 135 -11.73 16.63 6.75
N ILE A 136 -10.54 17.23 6.82
CA ILE A 136 -10.15 18.17 7.89
C ILE A 136 -11.02 19.42 7.86
N ASN A 137 -11.35 19.95 6.69
CA ASN A 137 -12.22 21.12 6.60
C ASN A 137 -13.65 20.80 7.06
N ARG A 138 -14.16 19.59 6.81
CA ARG A 138 -15.46 19.15 7.34
C ARG A 138 -15.44 18.96 8.86
N LEU A 139 -14.39 18.35 9.41
CA LEU A 139 -14.22 18.20 10.86
C LEU A 139 -14.00 19.55 11.56
N GLY A 140 -13.24 20.44 10.94
CA GLY A 140 -13.00 21.82 11.42
C GLY A 140 -14.27 22.67 11.38
N CYS A 141 -15.06 22.61 10.30
CA CYS A 141 -16.35 23.30 10.24
C CYS A 141 -17.36 22.77 11.26
N ARG A 142 -17.38 21.45 11.51
CA ARG A 142 -18.28 20.85 12.50
C ARG A 142 -17.88 21.23 13.94
N ALA A 143 -16.58 21.25 14.25
CA ALA A 143 -16.07 21.72 15.54
C ALA A 143 -16.29 23.23 15.76
N ASN A 144 -16.24 24.04 14.70
CA ASN A 144 -16.53 25.47 14.79
C ASN A 144 -18.03 25.78 14.95
N GLN A 145 -18.92 24.95 14.38
CA GLN A 145 -20.37 25.05 14.63
C GLN A 145 -20.72 24.71 16.08
N GLU A 146 -20.11 23.68 16.64
CA GLU A 146 -20.36 23.26 18.03
C GLU A 146 -19.90 24.32 19.06
N ASN A 147 -18.84 25.08 18.75
CA ASN A 147 -18.37 26.21 19.56
C ASN A 147 -19.17 27.51 19.38
N GLN A 148 -20.11 27.58 18.42
CA GLN A 148 -21.00 28.73 18.23
C GLN A 148 -22.39 28.53 18.85
N GLU A 149 -22.68 27.33 19.39
CA GLU A 149 -23.93 27.02 20.09
C GLU A 149 -23.83 27.18 21.62
N TRP A 150 -22.71 27.72 22.13
CA TRP A 150 -22.50 28.16 23.52
C TRP A 150 -22.14 29.65 23.56
#